data_AF-A0A8T7DR27-F1
#
_entry.id   AF-A0A8T7DR27-F1
#
_cell.length_a   1.000
_cell.length_b   1.000
_cell.length_c   1.000
_cell.angle_alpha   90.00
_cell.angle_beta   90.00
_cell.angle_gamma   90.00
#
_symmetry.space_group_name_H-M   'P 1'
#
loop_
_entity.id
_entity.type
_entity.pdbx_description
1 polymer ?
#
loop_
_entity_poly.entity_id
_entity_poly.type
_entity_poly.pdbx_seq_one_letter_code
_entity_poly.pdbx_strand_id
1 'polypeptide(L)'
;ETGADTALLLAALSSFKNKPLATDLITFGEIGLAGEIRPVPNGQERLREAAKHGFKHAIVPKANLPKNNETIEGLTITPVQRVSELVDTSFN
;
A
#
# COMPACT_ATOMS: atom_id res chain seq x y z
N GLU A 1 -3.83 8.63 -14.38
CA GLU A 1 -3.52 8.35 -12.95
C GLU A 1 -2.66 7.11 -12.89
N THR A 2 -1.64 7.12 -12.05
CA THR A 2 -0.71 6.00 -11.80
C THR A 2 -0.80 5.58 -10.33
N GLY A 3 -0.38 4.37 -10.01
CA GLY A 3 -0.32 3.82 -8.66
C GLY A 3 -1.38 2.79 -8.32
N ALA A 4 -2.08 2.24 -9.32
CA ALA A 4 -3.17 1.29 -9.13
C ALA A 4 -2.72 -0.19 -9.19
N ASP A 5 -1.48 -0.47 -9.60
CA ASP A 5 -1.01 -1.84 -9.84
C ASP A 5 -1.06 -2.70 -8.58
N THR A 6 -0.62 -2.17 -7.44
CA THR A 6 -0.67 -2.92 -6.17
C THR A 6 -2.11 -3.19 -5.75
N ALA A 7 -3.03 -2.24 -5.95
CA ALA A 7 -4.45 -2.42 -5.65
C ALA A 7 -5.08 -3.48 -6.56
N LEU A 8 -4.77 -3.45 -7.86
CA LEU A 8 -5.24 -4.44 -8.83
C LEU A 8 -4.72 -5.84 -8.49
N LEU A 9 -3.42 -5.97 -8.18
CA LEU A 9 -2.81 -7.22 -7.78
C LEU A 9 -3.46 -7.78 -6.50
N LEU A 10 -3.63 -6.95 -5.47
CA LEU A 10 -4.25 -7.39 -4.22
C LEU A 10 -5.71 -7.80 -4.40
N ALA A 11 -6.48 -7.10 -5.25
CA ALA A 11 -7.85 -7.48 -5.59
C ALA A 11 -7.90 -8.85 -6.29
N ALA A 12 -7.05 -9.07 -7.29
CA ALA A 12 -6.94 -10.35 -7.99
C ALA A 12 -6.51 -11.48 -7.04
N LEU A 13 -5.54 -11.21 -6.16
CA LEU A 13 -5.02 -12.18 -5.20
C LEU A 13 -6.06 -12.54 -4.12
N SER A 14 -6.81 -11.55 -3.63
CA SER A 14 -7.93 -11.74 -2.69
C SER A 14 -8.99 -12.67 -3.29
N SER A 15 -9.39 -12.41 -4.54
CA SER A 15 -10.32 -13.26 -5.29
C SER A 15 -9.77 -14.68 -5.49
N PHE A 16 -8.50 -14.80 -5.92
CA PHE A 16 -7.86 -16.08 -6.16
C PHE A 16 -7.72 -16.92 -4.88
N LYS A 17 -7.37 -16.30 -3.75
CA LYS A 17 -7.23 -16.98 -2.46
C LYS A 17 -8.57 -17.16 -1.72
N ASN A 18 -9.66 -16.58 -2.22
CA ASN A 18 -10.95 -16.50 -1.53
C ASN A 18 -10.80 -16.02 -0.07
N LYS A 19 -9.91 -15.05 0.16
CA LYS A 19 -9.63 -14.48 1.47
C LYS A 19 -9.81 -12.96 1.39
N PRO A 20 -10.70 -12.36 2.19
CA PRO A 20 -10.91 -10.92 2.15
C PRO A 20 -9.69 -10.17 2.68
N LEU A 21 -9.44 -8.98 2.12
CA LEU A 21 -8.51 -7.98 2.67
C LEU A 21 -9.24 -7.18 3.76
N ALA A 22 -8.47 -6.53 4.64
CA ALA A 22 -9.05 -5.60 5.61
C ALA A 22 -9.79 -4.46 4.90
N THR A 23 -10.98 -4.10 5.38
CA THR A 23 -11.85 -3.10 4.75
C THR A 23 -11.32 -1.67 4.87
N ASP A 24 -10.41 -1.44 5.82
CA ASP A 24 -9.73 -0.18 6.12
C ASP A 24 -8.26 -0.20 5.67
N LEU A 25 -7.92 -1.06 4.70
CA LEU A 25 -6.64 -1.11 4.01
C LEU A 25 -6.63 -0.19 2.78
N ILE A 26 -5.59 0.63 2.66
CA ILE A 26 -5.21 1.30 1.41
C ILE A 26 -3.88 0.75 0.89
N THR A 27 -3.75 0.65 -0.43
CA THR A 27 -2.46 0.45 -1.09
C THR A 27 -2.39 1.33 -2.33
N PHE A 28 -1.18 1.74 -2.66
CA PHE A 28 -0.87 2.34 -3.95
C PHE A 28 0.58 2.00 -4.27
N GLY A 29 0.93 2.00 -5.55
CA GLY A 29 2.26 1.61 -5.99
C GLY A 29 2.22 1.13 -7.43
N GLU A 30 3.36 1.23 -8.08
CA GLU A 30 3.55 0.76 -9.45
C GLU A 30 4.43 -0.47 -9.42
N ILE A 31 4.08 -1.49 -10.20
CA ILE A 31 4.83 -2.76 -10.22
C ILE A 31 5.70 -2.76 -11.47
N GLY A 32 7.01 -2.89 -11.28
CA GLY A 32 7.91 -3.17 -12.39
C GLY A 32 7.95 -4.65 -12.74
N LEU A 33 8.39 -4.98 -13.95
CA LEU A 33 8.37 -6.35 -14.46
C LEU A 33 9.29 -7.29 -13.66
N ALA A 34 10.34 -6.78 -13.03
CA ALA A 34 11.20 -7.56 -12.15
C ALA A 34 10.59 -7.77 -10.76
N GLY A 35 9.38 -7.27 -10.51
CA GLY A 35 8.65 -7.39 -9.25
C GLY A 35 9.06 -6.36 -8.20
N GLU A 36 9.76 -5.29 -8.59
CA GLU A 36 9.98 -4.12 -7.75
C GLU A 36 8.71 -3.28 -7.61
N ILE A 37 8.52 -2.68 -6.44
CA ILE A 37 7.43 -1.74 -6.17
C ILE A 37 8.00 -0.32 -6.19
N ARG A 38 7.52 0.48 -7.14
CA ARG A 38 7.99 1.84 -7.40
C ARG A 38 7.09 2.87 -6.71
N PRO A 39 7.66 4.00 -6.25
CA PRO A 39 6.87 5.05 -5.60
C PRO A 39 5.93 5.76 -6.55
N VAL A 40 4.84 6.28 -5.99
CA VAL A 40 3.91 7.17 -6.69
C VAL A 40 4.14 8.62 -6.29
N PRO A 41 3.83 9.60 -7.17
CA PRO A 41 3.85 11.02 -6.80
C PRO A 41 2.89 11.31 -5.64
N ASN A 42 3.26 12.26 -4.77
CA ASN A 42 2.45 12.74 -3.66
C ASN A 42 1.98 11.65 -2.69
N GLY A 43 2.80 10.61 -2.48
CA GLY A 43 2.42 9.46 -1.64
C GLY A 43 2.17 9.82 -0.17
N GLN A 44 2.88 10.82 0.38
CA GLN A 44 2.67 11.25 1.76
C GLN A 44 1.33 11.99 1.92
N GLU A 45 0.98 12.83 0.95
CA GLU A 45 -0.32 13.49 0.88
C GLU A 45 -1.44 12.46 0.78
N ARG A 46 -1.29 11.44 -0.07
CA ARG A 46 -2.25 10.33 -0.17
C ARG A 46 -2.44 9.60 1.16
N LEU A 47 -1.35 9.34 1.90
CA LEU A 47 -1.43 8.71 3.23
C LEU A 47 -2.17 9.59 4.25
N ARG A 48 -1.90 10.90 4.27
CA ARG A 48 -2.58 11.84 5.18
C ARG A 48 -4.09 11.92 4.86
N GLU A 49 -4.46 11.95 3.59
CA GLU A 49 -5.88 11.92 3.19
C GLU A 49 -6.54 10.58 3.52
N ALA A 50 -5.84 9.46 3.34
CA ALA A 50 -6.35 8.15 3.71
C ALA A 50 -6.66 8.07 5.22
N ALA A 51 -5.76 8.57 6.07
CA ALA A 51 -5.98 8.63 7.51
C ALA A 51 -7.22 9.47 7.87
N LYS A 52 -7.39 10.65 7.25
CA LYS A 52 -8.59 11.50 7.44
C LYS A 52 -9.89 10.80 7.05
N HIS A 53 -9.84 9.90 6.07
CA HIS A 53 -10.99 9.14 5.59
C HIS A 53 -11.22 7.83 6.36
N GLY A 54 -10.43 7.57 7.41
CA GLY A 54 -10.63 6.42 8.31
C GLY A 54 -9.94 5.13 7.88
N PHE A 55 -9.05 5.17 6.90
CA PHE A 55 -8.15 4.03 6.63
C PHE A 55 -7.17 3.86 7.80
N LYS A 56 -6.96 2.61 8.23
CA LYS A 56 -6.11 2.27 9.37
C LYS A 56 -4.82 1.57 8.99
N HIS A 57 -4.80 0.95 7.82
CA HIS A 57 -3.67 0.19 7.32
C HIS A 57 -3.27 0.71 5.95
N ALA A 58 -1.98 0.93 5.73
CA ALA A 58 -1.43 1.30 4.44
C ALA A 58 -0.26 0.39 4.08
N ILE A 59 -0.32 -0.29 2.93
CA ILE A 59 0.83 -1.02 2.36
C ILE A 59 1.32 -0.27 1.13
N VAL A 60 2.51 0.32 1.22
CA VAL A 60 2.97 1.32 0.23
C VAL A 60 4.47 1.17 -0.08
N PRO A 61 4.96 1.75 -1.19
CA PRO A 61 6.36 1.68 -1.56
C PRO A 61 7.20 2.34 -0.47
N LYS A 62 8.33 1.74 -0.09
CA LYS A 62 9.22 2.27 0.96
C LYS A 62 9.62 3.74 0.72
N ALA A 63 9.77 4.14 -0.54
CA ALA A 63 10.10 5.50 -0.92
C ALA A 63 8.96 6.52 -0.74
N ASN A 64 7.73 6.07 -0.46
CA ASN A 64 6.61 6.94 -0.11
C ASN A 64 6.41 7.14 1.40
N LEU A 65 7.27 6.57 2.24
CA LEU A 65 7.22 6.80 3.69
C LEU A 65 7.34 8.30 4.03
N PRO A 66 6.70 8.75 5.13
CA PRO A 66 6.94 10.06 5.69
C PRO A 66 8.44 10.27 6.00
N LYS A 67 8.91 11.52 5.84
CA LYS A 67 10.31 11.87 6.14
C LYS A 67 10.49 12.02 7.66
N ASN A 68 11.74 11.97 8.13
CA ASN A 68 12.11 12.28 9.52
C ASN A 68 11.37 11.45 10.60
N ASN A 69 10.98 10.21 10.29
CA ASN A 69 10.19 9.35 11.17
C ASN A 69 8.85 9.97 11.62
N GLU A 70 8.28 10.87 10.81
CA GLU A 70 6.93 11.38 11.04
C GLU A 70 5.93 10.22 11.00
N THR A 71 5.08 10.14 12.03
CA THR A 71 3.96 9.19 12.08
C THR A 71 2.69 9.88 11.62
N ILE A 72 1.85 9.18 10.86
CA ILE A 72 0.52 9.66 10.50
C ILE A 72 -0.46 9.06 11.51
N GLU A 73 -1.07 9.92 12.34
CA GLU A 73 -1.99 9.50 13.39
C GLU A 73 -3.14 8.65 12.81
N GLY A 74 -3.45 7.55 13.48
CA GLY A 74 -4.52 6.63 13.07
C GLY A 74 -4.16 5.70 11.89
N LEU A 75 -2.97 5.80 11.31
CA LEU A 75 -2.56 5.00 10.16
C LEU A 75 -1.29 4.19 10.43
N THR A 76 -1.41 2.87 10.38
CA THR A 76 -0.27 1.95 10.39
C THR A 76 0.26 1.79 8.96
N ILE A 77 1.53 2.15 8.75
CA ILE A 77 2.15 2.14 7.42
C ILE A 77 3.16 0.99 7.34
N THR A 78 2.90 0.03 6.47
CA THR A 78 3.77 -1.10 6.15
C THR A 78 4.52 -0.81 4.84
N PRO A 79 5.82 -0.49 4.88
CA PRO A 79 6.59 -0.26 3.67
C PRO A 79 6.95 -1.56 2.97
N VAL A 80 6.86 -1.59 1.65
CA VAL A 80 7.28 -2.70 0.80
C VAL A 80 8.17 -2.23 -0.34
N GLN A 81 9.05 -3.10 -0.83
CA GLN A 81 9.93 -2.87 -1.97
C GLN A 81 9.69 -3.87 -3.10
N ARG A 82 9.10 -5.03 -2.80
CA ARG A 82 8.86 -6.10 -3.77
C ARG A 82 7.47 -6.68 -3.67
N VAL A 83 7.02 -7.28 -4.77
CA VAL A 83 5.72 -7.97 -4.86
C VAL A 83 5.60 -9.10 -3.83
N SER A 84 6.67 -9.84 -3.54
CA SER A 84 6.65 -10.89 -2.51
C SER A 84 6.28 -10.34 -1.13
N GLU A 85 6.86 -9.20 -0.74
CA GLU A 85 6.57 -8.54 0.54
C GLU A 85 5.12 -8.04 0.58
N LEU A 86 4.61 -7.49 -0.53
CA LEU A 86 3.21 -7.08 -0.64
C LEU A 86 2.25 -8.25 -0.44
N VAL A 87 2.53 -9.41 -1.05
CA VAL A 87 1.72 -10.63 -0.92
C VAL A 87 1.75 -11.19 0.50
N ASP A 88 2.91 -11.17 1.14
CA ASP A 88 3.09 -11.72 2.50
C ASP A 88 2.43 -10.84 3.56
N THR A 89 2.36 -9.52 3.33
CA THR A 89 1.82 -8.56 4.29
C THR A 89 0.32 -8.28 4.12
N SER A 90 -0.28 -8.58 2.96
CA SER A 90 -1.64 -8.12 2.63
C SER A 90 -2.78 -8.83 3.38
N PHE A 91 -2.52 -9.96 4.04
CA PHE A 91 -3.55 -10.77 4.70
C PHE A 91 -3.28 -11.03 6.19
N ASN A 92 -2.34 -10.29 6.78
CA ASN A 92 -2.00 -10.36 8.20
C ASN A 92 -2.80 -9.33 8.99
#